data_AF-A0A7S4M719-F1
#
_entry.id   AF-A0A7S4M719-F1
#
_cell.length_a   1.000
_cell.length_b   1.000
_cell.length_c   1.000
_cell.angle_alpha   90.00
_cell.angle_beta   90.00
_cell.angle_gamma   90.00
#
_symmetry.space_group_name_H-M   'P 1'
#
loop_
_entity.id
_entity.type
_entity.pdbx_description
1 polymer ?
#
loop_
_entity_poly.entity_id
_entity_poly.type
_entity_poly.pdbx_seq_one_letter_code
_entity_poly.pdbx_strand_id
1 'polypeptide(L)'
;MRKFNKLFAMGSKPNSSTFPELPDMVILLRMCLAFFYGISLGFRDRGGGVGVIFGLNLITFIPIIYLTQFLDADTDSYKSINFAGVPNALALMILVWLYFFTLAHEEEENALRSAVVLVVKSAVVADDAADDSEATPETEETEF
;
A
#
# COMPACT_ATOMS: atom_id res chain seq x y z
N MET A 1 -8.91 -11.46 28.05
CA MET A 1 -8.05 -10.49 28.80
C MET A 1 -6.67 -11.05 29.23
N ARG A 2 -6.49 -12.33 29.59
CA ARG A 2 -5.15 -12.87 29.97
C ARG A 2 -4.05 -12.77 28.89
N LYS A 3 -4.42 -12.72 27.61
CA LYS A 3 -3.49 -12.70 26.46
C LYS A 3 -2.72 -11.38 26.32
N PHE A 4 -3.37 -10.24 26.57
CA PHE A 4 -2.74 -8.92 26.47
C PHE A 4 -1.71 -8.65 27.58
N ASN A 5 -1.89 -9.22 28.76
CA ASN A 5 -0.96 -9.01 29.88
C ASN A 5 0.46 -9.53 29.59
N LYS A 6 0.60 -10.58 28.76
CA LYS A 6 1.93 -11.08 28.36
C LYS A 6 2.63 -10.18 27.35
N LEU A 7 1.89 -9.44 26.51
CA LEU A 7 2.46 -8.47 25.58
C LEU A 7 3.02 -7.25 26.30
N PHE A 8 2.39 -6.81 27.40
CA PHE A 8 2.91 -5.67 28.17
C PHE A 8 3.88 -6.05 29.29
N ALA A 9 4.11 -7.35 29.51
CA ALA A 9 5.10 -7.83 30.46
C ALA A 9 6.50 -7.77 29.83
N MET A 10 7.24 -6.71 30.18
CA MET A 10 8.62 -6.49 29.77
C MET A 10 9.49 -7.69 30.18
N GLY A 11 10.31 -8.19 29.24
CA GLY A 11 11.18 -9.35 29.49
C GLY A 11 10.45 -10.68 29.72
N SER A 12 9.24 -10.84 29.17
CA SER A 12 8.49 -12.10 29.29
C SER A 12 9.07 -13.27 28.48
N LYS A 13 10.07 -13.01 27.63
CA LYS A 13 10.82 -14.01 26.83
C LYS A 13 9.92 -15.04 26.13
N PRO A 14 8.91 -14.60 25.37
CA PRO A 14 7.98 -15.52 24.72
C PRO A 14 8.70 -16.34 23.64
N ASN A 15 8.37 -17.63 23.58
CA ASN A 15 8.80 -18.58 22.55
C ASN A 15 7.60 -19.38 22.02
N SER A 16 7.78 -20.10 20.91
CA SER A 16 6.68 -20.77 20.22
C SER A 16 5.91 -21.81 21.07
N SER A 17 6.48 -22.31 22.17
CA SER A 17 5.78 -23.19 23.11
C SER A 17 5.01 -22.45 24.20
N THR A 18 5.50 -21.28 24.64
CA THR A 18 4.90 -20.49 25.74
C THR A 18 3.89 -19.45 25.27
N PHE A 19 4.03 -18.97 24.03
CA PHE A 19 3.13 -17.99 23.42
C PHE A 19 3.01 -18.17 21.89
N PRO A 20 2.40 -19.27 21.42
CA PRO A 20 2.29 -19.58 19.99
C PRO A 20 1.52 -18.53 19.17
N GLU A 21 0.68 -17.72 19.83
CA GLU A 21 -0.14 -16.67 19.22
C GLU A 21 0.62 -15.35 18.98
N LEU A 22 1.91 -15.27 19.35
CA LEU A 22 2.73 -14.08 19.14
C LEU A 22 2.70 -13.57 17.69
N PRO A 23 2.79 -14.41 16.64
CA PRO A 23 2.71 -13.95 15.25
C PRO A 23 1.41 -13.21 14.94
N ASP A 24 0.26 -13.70 15.42
CA ASP A 24 -1.04 -13.05 15.19
C ASP A 24 -1.10 -11.67 15.87
N MET A 25 -0.53 -11.55 17.07
CA MET A 25 -0.43 -10.28 17.79
C MET A 25 0.50 -9.29 17.09
N VAL A 26 1.59 -9.77 16.50
CA VAL A 26 2.51 -8.95 15.70
C VAL A 26 1.83 -8.46 14.42
N ILE A 27 1.04 -9.31 13.76
CA ILE A 27 0.23 -8.90 12.61
C ILE A 27 -0.77 -7.82 13.02
N LEU A 28 -1.46 -7.97 14.14
CA LEU A 28 -2.39 -6.95 14.64
C LEU A 28 -1.67 -5.63 14.92
N LEU A 29 -0.49 -5.67 15.57
CA LEU A 29 0.33 -4.49 15.82
C LEU A 29 0.73 -3.79 14.51
N ARG A 30 1.14 -4.56 13.50
CA ARG A 30 1.45 -4.06 12.15
C ARG A 30 0.25 -3.37 11.51
N MET A 31 -0.94 -3.97 11.60
CA MET A 31 -2.18 -3.40 11.06
C MET A 31 -2.57 -2.10 11.77
N CYS A 32 -2.42 -2.02 13.10
CA CYS A 32 -2.66 -0.78 13.84
C CYS A 32 -1.70 0.34 13.41
N LEU A 33 -0.40 0.04 13.30
CA LEU A 33 0.61 0.99 12.82
C LEU A 33 0.31 1.47 11.39
N ALA A 34 -0.02 0.53 10.50
CA ALA A 34 -0.42 0.82 9.13
C ALA A 34 -1.64 1.75 9.06
N PHE A 35 -2.65 1.49 9.87
CA PHE A 35 -3.87 2.30 9.92
C PHE A 35 -3.57 3.74 10.36
N PHE A 36 -2.89 3.94 11.49
CA PHE A 36 -2.58 5.28 11.98
C PHE A 36 -1.62 6.04 11.06
N TYR A 37 -0.63 5.34 10.50
CA TYR A 37 0.31 5.96 9.57
C TYR A 37 -0.37 6.32 8.24
N GLY A 38 -1.27 5.47 7.74
CA GLY A 38 -2.08 5.74 6.54
C GLY A 38 -2.95 7.00 6.71
N ILE A 39 -3.61 7.15 7.86
CA ILE A 39 -4.35 8.39 8.19
C ILE A 39 -3.40 9.59 8.16
N SER A 40 -2.28 9.49 8.86
CA SER A 40 -1.28 10.57 8.92
C SER A 40 -0.77 10.97 7.54
N LEU A 41 -0.60 10.00 6.64
CA LEU A 41 -0.14 10.23 5.29
C LEU A 41 -1.21 10.87 4.40
N GLY A 42 -2.49 10.53 4.58
CA GLY A 42 -3.60 11.12 3.84
C GLY A 42 -3.80 12.62 4.08
N PHE A 43 -3.46 13.10 5.28
CA PHE A 43 -3.53 14.53 5.62
C PHE A 43 -2.24 15.32 5.31
N ARG A 44 -1.22 14.71 4.69
CA ARG A 44 0.03 15.39 4.35
C ARG A 44 0.04 15.79 2.88
N ASP A 45 0.27 17.07 2.60
CA ASP A 45 0.44 17.63 1.24
C ASP A 45 1.77 17.23 0.55
N ARG A 46 2.45 16.16 0.99
CA ARG A 46 3.76 15.76 0.45
C ARG A 46 3.67 14.47 -0.37
N GLY A 47 4.27 14.51 -1.56
CA GLY A 47 4.30 13.43 -2.56
C GLY A 47 4.53 12.03 -1.99
N GLY A 48 3.68 11.10 -2.41
CA GLY A 48 3.39 9.84 -1.73
C GLY A 48 4.49 8.78 -1.71
N GLY A 49 5.41 8.76 -2.69
CA GLY A 49 6.41 7.69 -2.81
C GLY A 49 7.34 7.58 -1.60
N VAL A 50 7.85 8.71 -1.11
CA VAL A 50 8.71 8.74 0.09
C VAL A 50 7.91 8.36 1.34
N GLY A 51 6.66 8.81 1.42
CA GLY A 51 5.75 8.48 2.53
C GLY A 51 5.48 6.99 2.65
N VAL A 52 5.28 6.30 1.53
CA VAL A 52 5.07 4.84 1.48
C VAL A 52 6.32 4.10 1.94
N ILE A 53 7.52 4.52 1.52
CA ILE A 53 8.78 3.88 1.96
C ILE A 53 8.96 4.02 3.47
N PHE A 54 8.70 5.21 4.03
CA PHE A 54 8.74 5.39 5.49
C PHE A 54 7.70 4.53 6.21
N GLY A 55 6.50 4.40 5.66
CA GLY A 55 5.44 3.54 6.19
C GLY A 55 5.84 2.06 6.19
N LEU A 56 6.44 1.57 5.10
CA LEU A 56 6.98 0.21 5.02
C LEU A 56 8.05 -0.03 6.09
N ASN A 57 8.99 0.90 6.26
CA ASN A 57 10.01 0.81 7.31
C ASN A 57 9.36 0.75 8.70
N LEU A 58 8.37 1.60 8.96
CA LEU A 58 7.67 1.67 10.25
C LEU A 58 6.93 0.35 10.57
N ILE A 59 6.19 -0.20 9.61
CA ILE A 59 5.44 -1.47 9.76
C ILE A 59 6.40 -2.65 9.92
N THR A 60 7.56 -2.61 9.26
CA THR A 60 8.53 -3.71 9.30
C THR A 60 9.34 -3.69 10.60
N PHE A 61 9.96 -2.56 10.93
CA PHE A 61 10.98 -2.48 11.97
C PHE A 61 10.43 -2.23 13.37
N ILE A 62 9.39 -1.40 13.55
CA ILE A 62 8.89 -1.11 14.91
C ILE A 62 8.42 -2.38 15.63
N PRO A 63 7.64 -3.28 15.01
CA PRO A 63 7.25 -4.54 15.66
C PRO A 63 8.43 -5.44 15.99
N ILE A 64 9.47 -5.48 15.14
CA ILE A 64 10.69 -6.26 15.39
C ILE A 64 11.45 -5.71 16.60
N ILE A 65 11.63 -4.38 16.65
CA ILE A 65 12.28 -3.70 17.77
C ILE A 65 11.50 -3.96 19.06
N TYR A 66 10.17 -3.92 19.02
CA TYR A 66 9.33 -4.25 20.16
C TYR A 66 9.53 -5.71 20.62
N LEU A 67 9.54 -6.67 19.70
CA LEU A 67 9.78 -8.09 20.05
C LEU A 67 11.17 -8.33 20.66
N THR A 68 12.20 -7.74 20.07
CA THR A 68 13.60 -7.98 20.47
C THR A 68 14.02 -7.18 21.70
N GLN A 69 13.70 -5.89 21.75
CA GLN A 69 14.17 -4.99 22.81
C GLN A 69 13.22 -4.95 24.02
N PHE A 70 11.91 -5.06 23.80
CA PHE A 70 10.94 -4.93 24.89
C PHE A 70 10.51 -6.28 25.47
N LEU A 71 10.21 -7.25 24.61
CA LEU A 71 9.78 -8.58 25.02
C LEU A 71 10.93 -9.57 25.25
N ASP A 72 12.12 -9.28 24.71
CA ASP A 72 13.27 -10.19 24.68
C ASP A 72 12.87 -11.56 24.12
N ALA A 73 12.04 -11.55 23.06
CA ALA A 73 11.43 -12.72 22.47
C ALA A 73 12.44 -13.54 21.66
N ASP A 74 12.35 -14.87 21.77
CA ASP A 74 13.10 -15.78 20.90
C ASP A 74 12.42 -15.85 19.53
N THR A 75 12.75 -14.91 18.65
CA THR A 75 12.18 -14.78 17.32
C THR A 75 12.51 -15.95 16.40
N ASP A 76 13.62 -16.65 16.66
CA ASP A 76 14.07 -17.79 15.86
C ASP A 76 13.22 -19.03 16.12
N SER A 77 12.58 -19.11 17.31
CA SER A 77 11.61 -20.15 17.62
C SER A 77 10.32 -20.07 16.80
N TYR A 78 10.06 -18.96 16.09
CA TYR A 78 8.86 -18.74 15.28
C TYR A 78 9.18 -18.72 13.78
N LYS A 79 8.43 -19.50 13.00
CA LYS A 79 8.57 -19.52 11.54
C LYS A 79 8.10 -18.18 10.94
N SER A 80 9.02 -17.45 10.32
CA SER A 80 8.73 -16.25 9.50
C SER A 80 8.07 -15.07 10.24
N ILE A 81 8.26 -14.94 11.56
CA ILE A 81 7.68 -13.83 12.35
C ILE A 81 8.12 -12.45 11.83
N ASN A 82 9.33 -12.37 11.27
CA ASN A 82 9.92 -11.13 10.79
C ASN A 82 9.12 -10.46 9.67
N PHE A 83 8.45 -11.23 8.80
CA PHE A 83 7.69 -10.68 7.65
C PHE A 83 6.20 -11.02 7.68
N ALA A 84 5.73 -11.75 8.69
CA ALA A 84 4.33 -12.13 8.84
C ALA A 84 3.37 -10.92 8.78
N GLY A 85 2.50 -10.88 7.77
CA GLY A 85 1.50 -9.82 7.61
C GLY A 85 2.05 -8.45 7.18
N VAL A 86 3.33 -8.31 6.85
CA VAL A 86 3.88 -7.05 6.28
C VAL A 86 3.17 -6.67 4.98
N PRO A 87 2.94 -7.58 4.00
CA PRO A 87 2.19 -7.22 2.79
C PRO A 87 0.76 -6.76 3.07
N ASN A 88 0.06 -7.43 4.00
CA ASN A 88 -1.31 -7.09 4.38
C ASN A 88 -1.38 -5.72 5.05
N ALA A 89 -0.45 -5.43 5.96
CA ALA A 89 -0.37 -4.13 6.62
C ALA A 89 0.02 -3.01 5.64
N LEU A 90 0.92 -3.27 4.70
CA LEU A 90 1.24 -2.30 3.64
C LEU A 90 0.02 -2.01 2.76
N ALA A 91 -0.71 -3.04 2.34
CA ALA A 91 -1.94 -2.88 1.57
C ALA A 91 -2.99 -2.08 2.34
N LEU A 92 -3.18 -2.35 3.64
CA LEU A 92 -4.06 -1.57 4.50
C LEU A 92 -3.61 -0.10 4.59
N MET A 93 -2.31 0.14 4.79
CA MET A 93 -1.76 1.49 4.87
C MET A 93 -2.05 2.29 3.59
N ILE A 94 -1.83 1.67 2.42
CA ILE A 94 -2.11 2.29 1.12
C ILE A 94 -3.61 2.56 0.98
N LEU A 95 -4.47 1.61 1.33
CA LEU A 95 -5.93 1.76 1.25
C LEU A 95 -6.42 2.93 2.13
N VAL A 96 -5.96 2.99 3.38
CA VAL A 96 -6.32 4.06 4.32
C VAL A 96 -5.76 5.40 3.83
N TRP A 97 -4.52 5.42 3.37
CA TRP A 97 -3.91 6.62 2.80
C TRP A 97 -4.74 7.14 1.61
N LEU A 98 -5.07 6.29 0.63
CA LEU A 98 -5.89 6.69 -0.51
C LEU A 98 -7.25 7.22 -0.07
N TYR A 99 -7.92 6.56 0.88
CA TYR A 99 -9.21 7.00 1.39
C TYR A 99 -9.15 8.42 1.99
N PHE A 100 -8.19 8.69 2.87
CA PHE A 100 -8.05 10.01 3.49
C PHE A 100 -7.49 11.06 2.53
N PHE A 101 -6.62 10.67 1.61
CA PHE A 101 -6.13 11.55 0.56
C PHE A 101 -7.28 12.03 -0.34
N THR A 102 -8.14 11.12 -0.79
CA THR A 102 -9.33 11.45 -1.59
C THR A 102 -10.28 12.37 -0.84
N LEU A 103 -10.51 12.15 0.46
CA LEU A 103 -11.35 13.04 1.27
C LEU A 103 -10.74 14.44 1.46
N ALA A 104 -9.42 14.53 1.55
CA ALA A 104 -8.73 15.80 1.81
C ALA A 104 -8.49 16.63 0.53
N HIS A 105 -8.48 16.01 -0.65
CA HIS A 105 -8.10 16.63 -1.93
C HIS A 105 -9.22 16.50 -2.99
N GLU A 106 -10.47 16.82 -2.65
CA GLU A 106 -11.61 16.79 -3.60
C GLU A 106 -11.35 17.64 -4.87
N GLU A 107 -10.62 18.76 -4.75
CA GLU A 107 -10.26 19.59 -5.91
C GLU A 107 -9.28 18.89 -6.87
N GLU A 108 -8.32 18.12 -6.34
CA GLU A 108 -7.38 17.36 -7.17
C GLU A 108 -8.05 16.13 -7.81
N GLU A 109 -9.08 15.57 -7.18
CA GLU A 109 -9.85 14.47 -7.77
C GLU A 109 -10.61 14.93 -9.02
N ASN A 110 -11.17 16.15 -9.00
CA ASN A 110 -11.77 16.76 -10.19
C ASN A 110 -10.73 17.01 -11.29
N ALA A 111 -9.52 17.44 -10.93
CA ALA A 111 -8.42 17.61 -11.88
C ALA A 111 -7.99 16.26 -12.49
N LEU A 112 -7.86 15.20 -11.68
CA LEU A 112 -7.49 13.86 -12.14
C LEU A 112 -8.57 13.24 -13.03
N ARG A 113 -9.86 13.38 -12.65
CA ARG A 113 -11.00 12.96 -13.49
C ARG A 113 -10.98 13.69 -14.84
N SER A 114 -10.74 15.00 -14.84
CA SER A 114 -10.66 15.78 -16.07
C SER A 114 -9.49 15.36 -16.96
N ALA A 115 -8.33 15.08 -16.37
CA ALA A 115 -7.14 14.63 -17.08
C ALA A 115 -7.33 13.23 -17.70
N VAL A 116 -7.93 12.29 -16.97
CA VAL A 116 -8.27 10.96 -17.48
C VAL A 116 -9.26 11.05 -18.64
N VAL A 117 -10.31 11.87 -18.53
CA VAL A 117 -11.27 12.09 -19.62
C VAL A 117 -10.60 12.69 -20.85
N LEU A 118 -9.64 13.60 -20.68
CA LEU A 118 -8.92 14.23 -21.78
C LEU A 118 -8.01 13.23 -22.50
N VAL A 119 -7.31 12.37 -21.75
CA VAL A 119 -6.49 11.29 -22.31
C VAL A 119 -7.35 10.28 -23.08
N VAL A 120 -8.48 9.85 -22.51
CA VAL A 120 -9.40 8.92 -23.18
C VAL A 120 -9.97 9.54 -24.46
N LYS A 121 -10.38 10.81 -24.42
CA LYS A 121 -10.83 11.52 -25.64
C LYS A 121 -9.73 11.60 -26.69
N SER A 122 -8.49 11.90 -26.31
CA SER A 122 -7.38 11.95 -27.26
C SER A 122 -7.04 10.58 -27.85
N ALA A 123 -7.21 9.50 -27.09
CA ALA A 123 -6.99 8.14 -27.58
C ALA A 123 -8.10 7.70 -28.56
N VAL A 124 -9.37 8.02 -28.26
CA VAL A 124 -10.50 7.72 -29.16
C VAL A 124 -10.44 8.54 -30.45
N VAL A 125 -10.10 9.83 -30.37
CA VAL A 125 -9.96 10.69 -31.55
C VAL A 125 -8.76 10.29 -32.42
N ALA A 126 -7.69 9.76 -31.82
CA ALA A 126 -6.55 9.23 -32.56
C ALA A 126 -6.87 7.90 -33.28
N ASP A 127 -7.80 7.12 -32.75
CA ASP A 127 -8.28 5.86 -33.35
C ASP A 127 -9.24 6.13 -34.52
N ASP A 128 -10.17 7.08 -34.36
CA ASP A 128 -11.08 7.52 -35.45
C ASP A 128 -10.32 8.18 -36.62
N ALA A 129 -9.22 8.89 -36.34
CA ALA A 129 -8.41 9.52 -37.39
C ALA A 129 -7.54 8.52 -38.18
N ALA A 130 -7.35 7.30 -37.68
CA ALA A 130 -6.60 6.26 -38.37
C ALA A 130 -7.47 5.47 -39.36
N ASP A 131 -8.78 5.36 -39.08
CA ASP A 131 -9.75 4.60 -39.91
C ASP A 131 -10.14 5.35 -41.21
N ASP A 132 -10.05 6.69 -41.23
CA ASP A 132 -10.38 7.52 -42.40
C ASP A 132 -9.23 7.66 -43.42
N SER A 133 -8.07 7.04 -43.18
CA SER A 133 -6.87 7.19 -44.03
C SER A 133 -6.60 6.03 -45.00
N GLU A 134 -7.40 4.96 -44.94
CA GLU A 134 -7.29 3.78 -45.82
C GLU A 134 -8.32 3.78 -46.98
N ALA A 135 -8.48 4.91 -47.66
CA ALA A 135 -9.15 4.95 -48.97
C ALA A 135 -8.10 5.01 -50.10
N THR A 136 -7.63 3.84 -50.52
CA THR A 136 -6.73 3.60 -51.66
C THR A 136 -7.23 4.30 -52.94
N PRO A 137 -6.41 5.08 -53.67
CA PRO A 137 -6.77 5.52 -55.02
C PRO A 137 -6.49 4.37 -56.01
N GLU A 138 -7.54 3.92 -56.70
CA GLU A 138 -7.42 3.01 -57.85
C GLU A 138 -6.59 3.71 -58.95
N THR A 139 -5.44 3.14 -59.28
CA THR A 139 -4.65 3.52 -60.46
C THR A 139 -5.35 3.00 -61.72
N GLU A 140 -6.03 3.88 -62.45
CA GLU A 140 -6.43 3.63 -63.83
C GLU A 140 -5.18 3.56 -64.72
N GLU A 141 -4.96 2.40 -65.34
CA GLU A 141 -4.04 2.22 -66.45
C GLU A 141 -4.60 2.97 -67.67
N THR A 142 -3.87 3.97 -68.19
CA THR A 142 -4.12 4.54 -69.51
C THR A 142 -3.12 4.00 -70.52
N GLU A 143 -3.64 3.24 -71.49
CA GLU A 143 -2.99 2.80 -72.73
C GLU A 143 -2.34 3.96 -73.50
N PHE A 144 -1.14 3.73 -74.05
CA PHE A 144 -0.65 4.28 -75.31
C PHE A 144 0.28 3.29 -76.01
#